data_AF-A0A5F2G7V9-F1
#
_entry.id   AF-A0A5F2G7V9-F1
#
_cell.length_a   1.000
_cell.length_b   1.000
_cell.length_c   1.000
_cell.angle_alpha   90.00
_cell.angle_beta   90.00
_cell.angle_gamma   90.00
#
_symmetry.space_group_name_H-M   'P 1'
#
loop_
_entity.id
_entity.type
_entity.pdbx_description
1 polymer ?
#
loop_
_entity_poly.entity_id
_entity_poly.type
_entity_poly.pdbx_seq_one_letter_code
_entity_poly.pdbx_strand_id
1 'polypeptide(L)'
;VLVPLQILLGDEHGLNTLEHQPTKLAAIEAHWDTGRRVPLVLFALPDEQNEANRYAVQVPWLGSLILTHDLNGEIRGLKEWQRDQRPPVAIPFFAFRVMVGIGLLMLGMVVASWWLRWKGRLYDSVWYLRSCQLVAPLGFVAVLAGWTTTEVGRQPWTVYGLLRTADSV
;
A
#
# COMPACT_ATOMS: atom_id res chain seq x y z
N VAL A 1 -14.30 10.11 11.22
CA VAL A 1 -15.26 9.04 11.57
C VAL A 1 -15.15 7.86 10.61
N LEU A 2 -15.09 8.06 9.29
CA LEU A 2 -15.05 6.95 8.31
C LEU A 2 -13.69 6.26 8.13
N VAL A 3 -12.59 6.86 8.60
CA VAL A 3 -11.22 6.34 8.39
C VAL A 3 -11.03 4.87 8.83
N PRO A 4 -11.52 4.42 10.00
CA PRO A 4 -11.38 3.02 10.40
C PRO A 4 -12.06 2.06 9.42
N LEU A 5 -13.26 2.40 8.94
CA LEU A 5 -13.98 1.61 7.95
C LEU A 5 -13.20 1.55 6.62
N GLN A 6 -12.63 2.68 6.19
CA GLN A 6 -11.83 2.73 4.97
C GLN A 6 -10.57 1.84 5.05
N ILE A 7 -9.95 1.73 6.23
CA ILE A 7 -8.79 0.86 6.44
C ILE A 7 -9.21 -0.61 6.32
N LEU A 8 -10.34 -1.00 6.91
CA LEU A 8 -10.85 -2.38 6.79
C LEU A 8 -11.19 -2.73 5.33
N LEU A 9 -11.88 -1.84 4.62
CA LEU A 9 -12.17 -2.06 3.20
C LEU A 9 -10.89 -2.12 2.35
N GLY A 10 -9.87 -1.32 2.69
CA GLY A 10 -8.58 -1.36 2.01
C GLY A 10 -7.86 -2.70 2.20
N ASP A 11 -7.94 -3.28 3.39
CA ASP A 11 -7.39 -4.59 3.69
C ASP A 11 -8.10 -5.72 2.92
N GLU A 12 -9.43 -5.70 2.88
CA GLU A 12 -10.22 -6.63 2.05
C GLU A 12 -9.87 -6.50 0.56
N HIS A 13 -9.68 -5.27 0.06
CA HIS A 13 -9.22 -5.04 -1.31
C HIS A 13 -7.81 -5.59 -1.56
N GLY A 14 -6.93 -5.57 -0.55
CA GLY A 14 -5.61 -6.20 -0.59
C GLY A 14 -5.70 -7.71 -0.78
N LEU A 15 -6.56 -8.38 -0.01
CA LEU A 15 -6.82 -9.83 -0.13
C LEU A 15 -7.40 -10.18 -1.50
N ASN A 16 -8.38 -9.42 -1.99
CA ASN A 16 -8.93 -9.64 -3.33
C ASN A 16 -7.86 -9.46 -4.43
N THR A 17 -6.93 -8.52 -4.24
CA THR A 17 -5.81 -8.31 -5.17
C THR A 17 -4.81 -9.45 -5.11
N LEU A 18 -4.56 -10.04 -3.94
CA LEU A 18 -3.73 -11.24 -3.80
C LEU A 18 -4.26 -12.40 -4.65
N GLU A 19 -5.58 -12.63 -4.63
CA GLU A 19 -6.21 -13.74 -5.37
C GLU A 19 -6.20 -13.52 -6.89
N HIS A 20 -6.52 -12.30 -7.35
CA HIS A 20 -6.76 -12.04 -8.77
C HIS A 20 -5.58 -11.41 -9.51
N GLN A 21 -4.75 -10.62 -8.81
CA GLN A 21 -3.62 -9.88 -9.39
C GLN A 21 -2.38 -9.93 -8.48
N PRO A 22 -1.86 -11.14 -8.17
CA PRO A 22 -0.74 -11.31 -7.24
C PRO A 22 0.53 -10.57 -7.66
N THR A 23 0.76 -10.39 -8.97
CA THR A 23 1.90 -9.61 -9.50
C THR A 23 1.86 -8.15 -9.06
N LYS A 24 0.66 -7.55 -8.99
CA LYS A 24 0.48 -6.17 -8.52
C LYS A 24 0.85 -6.06 -7.05
N LEU A 25 0.36 -7.00 -6.24
CA LEU A 25 0.65 -7.02 -4.81
C LEU A 25 2.16 -7.21 -4.55
N ALA A 26 2.79 -8.13 -5.26
CA ALA A 26 4.24 -8.35 -5.18
C ALA A 26 5.03 -7.09 -5.55
N ALA A 27 4.57 -6.30 -6.52
CA ALA A 27 5.19 -5.03 -6.88
C ALA A 27 5.01 -3.94 -5.81
N ILE A 28 3.82 -3.84 -5.22
CA ILE A 28 3.54 -2.89 -4.13
C ILE A 28 4.43 -3.15 -2.90
N GLU A 29 4.74 -4.42 -2.64
CA GLU A 29 5.62 -4.84 -1.55
C GLU A 29 7.10 -4.93 -1.95
N ALA A 30 7.43 -4.66 -3.23
CA ALA A 30 8.75 -4.90 -3.82
C ALA A 30 9.29 -6.30 -3.48
N HIS A 31 8.43 -7.31 -3.55
CA HIS A 31 8.75 -8.67 -3.17
C HIS A 31 9.21 -9.49 -4.38
N TRP A 32 10.47 -9.92 -4.37
CA TRP A 32 11.11 -10.55 -5.53
C TRP A 32 11.00 -12.08 -5.53
N ASP A 33 11.28 -12.71 -4.40
CA ASP A 33 11.41 -14.16 -4.27
C ASP A 33 10.18 -14.74 -3.56
N THR A 34 9.58 -15.80 -4.10
CA THR A 34 8.45 -16.48 -3.46
C THR A 34 8.84 -17.09 -2.13
N GLY A 35 8.00 -16.90 -1.13
CA GLY A 35 8.22 -17.47 0.18
C GLY A 35 6.99 -17.47 1.07
N ARG A 36 7.15 -18.18 2.18
CA ARG A 36 6.25 -18.09 3.34
C ARG A 36 6.94 -17.23 4.38
N ARG A 37 6.18 -16.64 5.30
CA ARG A 37 6.72 -15.79 6.37
C ARG A 37 7.46 -14.56 5.83
N VAL A 38 6.90 -13.99 4.78
CA VAL A 38 7.49 -12.88 4.05
C VAL A 38 7.56 -11.65 4.95
N PRO A 39 8.70 -10.95 4.99
CA PRO A 39 8.82 -9.72 5.74
C PRO A 39 7.99 -8.59 5.12
N LEU A 40 7.45 -7.70 5.96
CA LEU A 40 6.88 -6.44 5.50
C LEU A 40 8.02 -5.47 5.18
N VAL A 41 8.07 -4.97 3.95
CA VAL A 41 9.09 -3.99 3.56
C VAL A 41 8.60 -2.60 3.97
N LEU A 42 9.17 -1.98 5.00
CA LEU A 42 8.77 -0.63 5.39
C LEU A 42 9.35 0.41 4.42
N PHE A 43 10.60 0.21 4.02
CA PHE A 43 11.31 1.06 3.07
C PHE A 43 12.28 0.22 2.26
N ALA A 44 12.44 0.54 0.98
CA ALA A 44 13.44 -0.02 0.09
C ALA A 44 13.61 0.90 -1.11
N LEU A 45 14.75 0.78 -1.78
CA LEU A 45 14.95 1.26 -3.13
C LEU A 45 14.93 0.04 -4.06
N PRO A 46 13.79 -0.22 -4.74
CA PRO A 46 13.68 -1.36 -5.63
C PRO A 46 14.61 -1.20 -6.84
N ASP A 47 15.40 -2.24 -7.12
CA ASP A 47 16.28 -2.31 -8.28
C ASP A 47 15.77 -3.41 -9.21
N GLU A 48 15.02 -3.00 -10.23
CA GLU A 48 14.37 -3.90 -11.18
C GLU A 48 15.37 -4.63 -12.10
N GLN A 49 16.57 -4.06 -12.31
CA GLN A 49 17.59 -4.68 -13.16
C GLN A 49 18.23 -5.87 -12.45
N ASN A 50 18.53 -5.69 -11.17
CA ASN A 50 19.13 -6.70 -10.31
C ASN A 50 18.11 -7.59 -9.59
N GLU A 51 16.81 -7.33 -9.78
CA GLU A 51 15.70 -8.04 -9.12
C GLU A 51 15.88 -8.15 -7.61
N ALA A 52 16.28 -7.03 -7.01
CA ALA A 52 16.65 -6.93 -5.60
C ALA A 52 16.26 -5.58 -5.00
N ASN A 53 16.17 -5.53 -3.68
CA ASN A 53 15.92 -4.29 -2.95
C ASN A 53 17.21 -3.76 -2.33
N ARG A 54 17.55 -2.50 -2.61
CA ARG A 54 18.66 -1.81 -1.96
C ARG A 54 18.15 -1.03 -0.75
N TYR A 55 18.98 -0.92 0.29
CA TYR A 55 18.67 -0.17 1.52
C TYR A 55 17.31 -0.54 2.15
N ALA A 56 17.03 -1.84 2.20
CA ALA A 56 15.73 -2.33 2.66
C ALA A 56 15.62 -2.33 4.19
N VAL A 57 14.59 -1.68 4.71
CA VAL A 57 14.14 -1.76 6.10
C VAL A 57 12.91 -2.65 6.15
N GLN A 58 13.01 -3.78 6.86
CA GLN A 58 12.02 -4.84 6.81
C GLN A 58 11.66 -5.32 8.21
N VAL A 59 10.39 -5.65 8.42
CA VAL A 59 9.92 -6.27 9.67
C VAL A 59 9.58 -7.75 9.38
N PRO A 60 10.27 -8.71 10.01
CA PRO A 60 10.04 -10.13 9.77
C PRO A 60 8.59 -10.55 10.08
N TRP A 61 8.08 -11.52 9.33
CA TRP A 61 6.76 -12.17 9.53
C TRP A 61 5.52 -11.29 9.32
N LEU A 62 5.67 -9.97 9.39
CA LEU A 62 4.55 -9.04 9.34
C LEU A 62 3.89 -8.96 7.95
N GLY A 63 4.64 -9.26 6.87
CA GLY A 63 4.12 -9.26 5.50
C GLY A 63 3.11 -10.38 5.28
N SER A 64 3.46 -11.63 5.60
CA SER A 64 2.51 -12.76 5.51
C SER A 64 1.28 -12.54 6.39
N LEU A 65 1.45 -12.04 7.62
CA LEU A 65 0.32 -11.81 8.53
C LEU A 65 -0.68 -10.79 7.99
N ILE A 66 -0.21 -9.65 7.45
CA ILE A 66 -1.08 -8.60 6.93
C ILE A 66 -1.71 -9.02 5.61
N LEU A 67 -0.93 -9.61 4.71
CA LEU A 67 -1.37 -9.84 3.33
C LEU A 67 -2.19 -11.11 3.15
N THR A 68 -2.08 -12.08 4.08
CA THR A 68 -2.77 -13.36 3.96
C THR A 68 -3.60 -13.72 5.20
N HIS A 69 -3.54 -12.93 6.27
CA HIS A 69 -4.09 -13.26 7.59
C HIS A 69 -3.55 -14.58 8.19
N ASP A 70 -2.48 -15.15 7.62
CA ASP A 70 -1.80 -16.34 8.09
C ASP A 70 -0.29 -16.08 8.17
N LEU A 71 0.32 -16.45 9.29
CA LEU A 71 1.77 -16.37 9.48
C LEU A 71 2.53 -17.24 8.46
N ASN A 72 1.92 -18.31 7.96
CA ASN A 72 2.54 -19.22 6.98
C ASN A 72 1.99 -19.04 5.56
N GLY A 73 1.19 -17.99 5.30
CA GLY A 73 0.68 -17.71 3.97
C GLY A 73 1.82 -17.50 2.97
N GLU A 74 1.68 -18.17 1.83
CA GLU A 74 2.64 -18.11 0.73
C GLU A 74 2.33 -16.92 -0.16
N ILE A 75 3.33 -16.07 -0.39
CA ILE A 75 3.23 -14.91 -1.27
C ILE A 75 4.16 -15.16 -2.45
N ARG A 76 3.58 -15.07 -3.65
CA ARG A 76 4.31 -15.21 -4.90
C ARG A 76 5.17 -13.96 -5.15
N GLY A 77 6.46 -14.16 -5.36
CA GLY A 77 7.41 -13.09 -5.67
C GLY A 77 7.42 -12.74 -7.15
N LEU A 78 7.84 -11.52 -7.49
CA LEU A 78 7.90 -11.02 -8.85
C LEU A 78 8.67 -11.92 -9.83
N LYS A 79 9.65 -12.69 -9.34
CA LYS A 79 10.46 -13.59 -10.16
C LYS A 79 9.69 -14.76 -10.78
N GLU A 80 8.49 -15.08 -10.28
CA GLU A 80 7.63 -16.10 -10.90
C GLU A 80 7.08 -15.67 -12.27
N TRP A 81 6.97 -14.36 -12.52
CA TRP A 81 6.47 -13.83 -13.78
C TRP A 81 7.61 -13.46 -14.72
N GLN A 82 7.38 -13.53 -16.03
CA GLN A 82 8.34 -13.00 -17.01
C GLN A 82 8.48 -11.49 -16.86
N ARG A 83 9.68 -10.94 -17.13
CA ARG A 83 9.98 -9.51 -16.94
C ARG A 83 9.03 -8.59 -17.70
N ASP A 84 8.58 -8.99 -18.89
CA ASP A 84 7.66 -8.23 -19.74
C ASP A 84 6.20 -8.27 -19.25
N GLN A 85 5.89 -9.08 -18.24
CA GLN A 85 4.55 -9.23 -17.64
C GLN A 85 4.45 -8.57 -16.27
N ARG A 86 5.56 -8.04 -15.74
CA ARG A 86 5.63 -7.39 -14.42
C ARG A 86 5.27 -5.91 -14.56
N PRO A 87 4.51 -5.33 -13.61
CA PRO A 87 4.38 -3.89 -13.51
C PRO A 87 5.71 -3.26 -13.07
N PRO A 88 5.89 -1.93 -13.28
CA PRO A 88 6.96 -1.19 -12.64
C PRO A 88 6.83 -1.31 -11.11
N VAL A 89 7.94 -1.46 -10.40
CA VAL A 89 7.94 -1.75 -8.96
C VAL A 89 8.05 -0.47 -8.14
N ALA A 90 8.97 0.42 -8.50
CA ALA A 90 9.28 1.59 -7.69
C ALA A 90 8.06 2.52 -7.49
N ILE A 91 7.31 2.79 -8.55
CA ILE A 91 6.19 3.75 -8.50
C ILE A 91 5.05 3.25 -7.60
N PRO A 92 4.47 2.04 -7.81
CA PRO A 92 3.44 1.51 -6.92
C PRO A 92 3.93 1.31 -5.49
N PHE A 93 5.20 0.91 -5.29
CA PHE A 93 5.79 0.75 -3.97
C PHE A 93 5.75 2.03 -3.13
N PHE A 94 6.21 3.16 -3.69
CA PHE A 94 6.19 4.43 -2.97
C PHE A 94 4.79 5.01 -2.86
N ALA A 95 3.98 4.91 -3.93
CA ALA A 95 2.61 5.40 -3.92
C ALA A 95 1.77 4.72 -2.83
N PHE A 96 1.88 3.40 -2.68
CA PHE A 96 1.18 2.66 -1.64
C PHE A 96 1.60 3.11 -0.23
N ARG A 97 2.90 3.32 0.02
CA ARG A 97 3.41 3.77 1.32
C ARG A 97 2.95 5.19 1.67
N VAL A 98 2.90 6.08 0.69
CA VAL A 98 2.34 7.43 0.87
C VAL A 98 0.85 7.32 1.23
N MET A 99 0.09 6.51 0.51
CA MET A 99 -1.34 6.29 0.77
C MET A 99 -1.57 5.73 2.19
N VAL A 100 -0.91 4.63 2.55
CA VAL A 100 -1.04 4.00 3.88
C VAL A 100 -0.55 4.94 4.98
N GLY A 101 0.57 5.63 4.77
CA GLY A 101 1.11 6.60 5.74
C GLY A 101 0.13 7.74 6.03
N ILE A 102 -0.52 8.29 5.00
CA ILE A 102 -1.57 9.30 5.19
C ILE A 102 -2.79 8.69 5.88
N GLY A 103 -3.21 7.47 5.51
CA GLY A 103 -4.32 6.77 6.16
C GLY A 103 -4.10 6.58 7.67
N LEU A 104 -2.90 6.14 8.06
CA LEU A 104 -2.51 5.98 9.47
C LEU A 104 -2.43 7.32 10.21
N LEU A 105 -1.92 8.37 9.55
CA LEU A 105 -1.92 9.72 10.10
C LEU A 105 -3.35 10.23 10.37
N MET A 106 -4.26 10.03 9.41
CA MET A 106 -5.67 10.39 9.54
C MET A 106 -6.36 9.56 10.64
N LEU A 107 -6.00 8.28 10.79
CA LEU A 107 -6.48 7.45 11.90
C LEU A 107 -6.00 8.00 13.24
N GLY A 108 -4.73 8.38 13.35
CA GLY A 108 -4.17 9.04 14.54
C GLY A 108 -4.91 10.32 14.90
N MET A 109 -5.29 11.13 13.91
CA MET A 109 -6.13 12.32 14.10
C MET A 109 -7.52 11.98 14.64
N VAL A 110 -8.15 10.91 14.14
CA VAL A 110 -9.46 10.43 14.65
C VAL A 110 -9.35 9.98 16.11
N VAL A 111 -8.31 9.23 16.47
CA VAL A 111 -8.08 8.78 17.85
C VAL A 111 -7.81 9.98 18.77
N ALA A 112 -6.96 10.92 18.33
CA ALA A 112 -6.68 12.15 19.07
C ALA A 112 -7.95 13.01 19.27
N SER A 113 -8.81 13.09 18.26
CA SER A 113 -10.11 13.75 18.34
C SER A 113 -10.99 13.15 19.43
N TRP A 114 -11.11 11.82 19.45
CA TRP A 114 -11.91 11.13 20.46
C TRP A 114 -11.35 11.36 21.86
N TRP A 115 -10.03 11.21 22.04
CA TRP A 115 -9.37 11.47 23.30
C TRP A 115 -9.61 12.90 23.82
N LEU A 116 -9.44 13.91 22.95
CA LEU A 116 -9.64 15.32 23.31
C LEU A 116 -11.11 15.63 23.58
N ARG A 117 -12.04 14.97 22.87
CA ARG A 117 -13.48 15.07 23.11
C ARG A 117 -13.84 14.53 24.49
N TRP A 118 -13.28 13.38 24.88
CA TRP A 118 -13.51 12.82 26.21
C TRP A 118 -12.98 13.74 27.32
N LYS A 119 -11.85 14.41 27.09
CA LYS A 119 -11.31 15.41 28.02
C LYS A 119 -12.01 16.78 27.98
N GLY A 120 -13.01 16.97 27.13
CA GLY A 120 -13.72 18.24 26.97
C GLY A 120 -12.89 19.38 26.36
N ARG A 121 -11.70 19.10 25.81
CA ARG A 121 -10.74 20.12 25.31
C ARG A 121 -10.60 20.14 23.79
N LEU A 122 -11.54 19.52 23.07
CA LEU A 122 -11.48 19.37 21.62
C LEU A 122 -11.43 20.72 20.89
N TYR A 123 -12.23 21.68 21.35
CA TYR A 123 -12.35 23.00 20.71
C TYR A 123 -11.29 24.00 21.17
N ASP A 124 -10.64 23.77 22.31
CA ASP A 124 -9.63 24.68 22.86
C ASP A 124 -8.20 24.33 22.44
N SER A 125 -7.99 23.12 21.91
CA SER A 125 -6.66 22.61 21.58
C SER A 125 -6.18 23.16 20.23
N VAL A 126 -5.51 24.32 20.26
CA VAL A 126 -5.00 25.01 19.06
C VAL A 126 -4.10 24.12 18.19
N TRP A 127 -3.27 23.27 18.80
CA TRP A 127 -2.41 22.34 18.05
C TRP A 127 -3.24 21.36 17.20
N TYR A 128 -4.32 20.83 17.76
CA TYR A 128 -5.19 19.86 17.09
C TYR A 128 -5.96 20.52 15.95
N LEU A 129 -6.49 21.73 16.18
CA LEU A 129 -7.18 22.51 15.14
C LEU A 129 -6.24 22.88 13.99
N ARG A 130 -4.98 23.25 14.26
CA ARG A 130 -3.96 23.49 13.24
C ARG A 130 -3.62 22.21 12.46
N SER A 131 -3.47 21.08 13.15
CA SER A 131 -3.26 19.79 12.50
C SER A 131 -4.42 19.43 11.57
N CYS A 132 -5.67 19.69 11.96
CA CYS A 132 -6.84 19.47 11.08
C CYS A 132 -6.75 20.27 9.77
N GLN A 133 -6.27 21.52 9.83
CA GLN A 133 -6.10 22.37 8.64
C GLN A 133 -5.00 21.82 7.71
N LEU A 134 -3.87 21.36 8.29
CA LEU A 134 -2.76 20.79 7.53
C LEU A 134 -3.10 19.44 6.89
N VAL A 135 -3.93 18.63 7.56
CA VAL A 135 -4.29 17.28 7.10
C VAL A 135 -5.42 17.31 6.07
N ALA A 136 -6.24 18.36 6.03
CA ALA A 136 -7.33 18.49 5.06
C ALA A 136 -6.90 18.24 3.59
N PRO A 137 -5.83 18.85 3.04
CA PRO A 137 -5.39 18.56 1.68
C PRO A 137 -4.74 17.18 1.50
N LEU A 138 -4.24 16.55 2.56
CA LEU A 138 -3.58 15.25 2.46
C LEU A 138 -4.53 14.14 2.00
N GLY A 139 -5.84 14.27 2.27
CA GLY A 139 -6.83 13.32 1.76
C GLY A 139 -6.83 13.23 0.23
N PHE A 140 -6.64 14.35 -0.47
CA PHE A 140 -6.53 14.37 -1.92
C PHE A 140 -5.25 13.68 -2.41
N VAL A 141 -4.13 13.90 -1.71
CA VAL A 141 -2.86 13.22 -2.01
C VAL A 141 -2.98 11.70 -1.83
N ALA A 142 -3.67 11.25 -0.79
CA ALA A 142 -3.91 9.82 -0.57
C ALA A 142 -4.75 9.20 -1.70
N VAL A 143 -5.76 9.91 -2.22
CA VAL A 143 -6.56 9.45 -3.36
C VAL A 143 -5.71 9.31 -4.62
N LEU A 144 -4.88 10.31 -4.93
CA LEU A 144 -3.96 10.25 -6.08
C LEU A 144 -2.94 9.11 -5.94
N ALA A 145 -2.40 8.92 -4.74
CA ALA A 145 -1.48 7.84 -4.44
C ALA A 145 -2.16 6.46 -4.60
N GLY A 146 -3.41 6.32 -4.17
CA GLY A 146 -4.21 5.11 -4.38
C GLY A 146 -4.45 4.80 -5.85
N TRP A 147 -4.89 5.80 -6.63
CA TRP A 147 -5.05 5.65 -8.08
C TRP A 147 -3.73 5.30 -8.78
N THR A 148 -2.63 5.94 -8.39
CA THR A 148 -1.30 5.64 -8.95
C THR A 148 -0.91 4.20 -8.66
N THR A 149 -1.16 3.72 -7.44
CA THR A 149 -0.88 2.33 -7.03
C THR A 149 -1.68 1.33 -7.86
N THR A 150 -2.97 1.58 -8.06
CA THR A 150 -3.86 0.64 -8.75
C THR A 150 -3.65 0.64 -10.27
N GLU A 151 -3.42 1.81 -10.86
CA GLU A 151 -3.27 2.00 -12.31
C GLU A 151 -1.87 1.61 -12.79
N VAL A 152 -0.82 2.12 -12.14
CA VAL A 152 0.56 1.78 -12.52
C VAL A 152 0.83 0.31 -12.21
N GLY A 153 0.31 -0.20 -11.09
CA GLY A 153 0.41 -1.62 -10.75
C GLY A 153 -0.37 -2.55 -11.69
N ARG A 154 -1.23 -2.01 -12.57
CA ARG A 154 -1.95 -2.79 -13.60
C ARG A 154 -1.14 -2.96 -14.88
N GLN A 155 -0.17 -2.10 -15.13
CA GLN A 155 0.74 -2.23 -16.28
C GLN A 155 1.41 -3.61 -16.25
N PRO A 156 1.67 -4.24 -17.41
CA PRO A 156 1.48 -3.77 -18.79
C PRO A 156 0.08 -4.01 -19.37
N TRP A 157 -0.94 -4.28 -18.54
CA TRP A 157 -2.25 -4.72 -18.99
C TRP A 157 -3.27 -3.57 -19.01
N THR A 158 -4.04 -3.46 -20.10
CA THR A 158 -5.29 -2.65 -20.11
C THR A 158 -6.42 -3.49 -19.52
N VAL A 159 -6.56 -4.71 -20.03
CA VAL A 159 -7.44 -5.75 -19.49
C VAL A 159 -6.54 -6.89 -19.03
N TYR A 160 -6.51 -7.13 -17.72
CA TYR A 160 -5.59 -8.07 -17.10
C TYR A 160 -5.68 -9.46 -17.75
N GLY A 161 -4.54 -9.97 -18.22
CA GLY A 161 -4.43 -11.28 -18.88
C GLY A 161 -5.03 -11.38 -20.29
N LEU A 162 -5.63 -10.32 -20.83
CA LEU A 162 -6.32 -10.35 -22.13
C LEU A 162 -5.77 -9.35 -23.15
N LEU A 163 -5.51 -8.10 -22.72
CA LEU A 163 -5.09 -7.02 -23.63
C LEU A 163 -3.96 -6.20 -23.01
N ARG A 164 -2.83 -6.09 -23.73
CA ARG A 164 -1.71 -5.24 -23.33
C ARG A 164 -1.99 -3.77 -23.66
N THR A 165 -1.38 -2.88 -22.89
CA THR A 165 -1.50 -1.43 -23.10
C THR A 165 -0.94 -0.97 -24.44
N ALA A 166 0.15 -1.60 -24.90
CA ALA A 166 0.73 -1.34 -26.21
C ALA A 166 -0.22 -1.68 -27.38
N ASP A 167 -1.11 -2.66 -27.21
CA ASP A 167 -2.04 -3.13 -28.24
C ASP A 167 -3.40 -2.40 -28.19
N SER A 168 -3.56 -1.42 -27.29
CA SER A 168 -4.82 -0.71 -27.04
C SER A 168 -4.91 0.67 -27.71
N VAL A 169 -3.92 1.04 -28.52
CA VAL A 169 -3.73 2.39 -29.09
C VAL A 169 -3.79 2.35 -30.61
#